data_AF-A0A2A2GYV5-F1
#
_entry.id   AF-A0A2A2GYV5-F1
#
_cell.length_a   1.000
_cell.length_b   1.000
_cell.length_c   1.000
_cell.angle_alpha   90.00
_cell.angle_beta   90.00
_cell.angle_gamma   90.00
#
_symmetry.space_group_name_H-M   'P 1'
#
loop_
_entity.id
_entity.type
_entity.pdbx_description
1 polymer ?
#
loop_
_entity_poly.entity_id
_entity_poly.type
_entity_poly.pdbx_seq_one_letter_code
_entity_poly.pdbx_strand_id
1 'polypeptide(L)'
;MKFISFRIENGNYTKLKDAIIKLSGKTPTAFFSAIANKIISQHTTDVDTISSKESPLSNVRQIRLSDEMLNQLTLQADSRHWSVAKEIRFMLNLAMTTEPVLLDEEVEELRRARNAVNT
;
A
#
# COMPACT_ATOMS: atom_id res chain seq x y z
N MET A 1 -4.24 -25.06 11.76
CA MET A 1 -5.14 -24.40 10.79
C MET A 1 -4.99 -22.89 10.95
N LYS A 2 -4.73 -22.14 9.87
CA LYS A 2 -4.61 -20.67 9.92
C LYS A 2 -6.00 -20.06 9.68
N PHE A 3 -6.44 -19.19 10.58
CA PHE A 3 -7.72 -18.50 10.48
C PHE A 3 -7.49 -17.05 10.01
N ILE A 4 -8.23 -16.62 8.99
CA ILE A 4 -8.28 -15.21 8.60
C ILE A 4 -9.40 -14.58 9.43
N SER A 5 -9.03 -13.63 10.28
CA SER A 5 -9.98 -12.88 11.09
C SER A 5 -9.96 -11.43 10.64
N PHE A 6 -11.13 -10.86 10.37
CA PHE A 6 -11.29 -9.44 10.09
C PHE A 6 -12.34 -8.85 11.03
N ARG A 7 -12.11 -7.61 11.45
CA ARG A 7 -13.09 -6.88 12.27
C ARG A 7 -14.07 -6.19 11.35
N ILE A 8 -15.34 -6.46 11.58
CA ILE A 8 -16.46 -5.82 10.90
C ILE A 8 -17.49 -5.43 11.96
N GLU A 9 -18.11 -4.28 11.77
CA GLU A 9 -19.21 -3.86 12.62
C GLU A 9 -20.40 -4.80 12.44
N ASN A 10 -21.09 -5.16 13.54
CA ASN A 10 -22.16 -6.17 13.51
C ASN A 10 -23.25 -5.88 12.47
N GLY A 11 -23.66 -4.62 12.31
CA GLY A 11 -24.67 -4.23 11.32
C GLY A 11 -24.21 -4.39 9.87
N ASN A 12 -22.90 -4.30 9.62
CA ASN A 12 -22.34 -4.53 8.28
C ASN A 12 -22.14 -6.02 8.02
N TYR A 13 -21.83 -6.82 9.05
CA TYR A 13 -21.77 -8.28 8.92
C TYR A 13 -23.11 -8.90 8.53
N THR A 14 -24.21 -8.47 9.15
CA THR A 14 -25.55 -9.00 8.82
C THR A 14 -25.94 -8.70 7.37
N LYS A 15 -25.78 -7.45 6.92
CA LYS A 15 -26.01 -7.05 5.52
C LYS A 15 -25.17 -7.87 4.54
N LEU A 16 -23.89 -8.07 4.86
CA LEU A 16 -22.97 -8.85 4.03
C LEU A 16 -23.36 -10.33 3.98
N LYS A 17 -23.74 -10.91 5.12
CA LYS A 17 -24.22 -12.30 5.21
C LYS A 17 -25.44 -12.51 4.31
N ASP A 18 -26.43 -11.64 4.40
CA ASP A 18 -27.66 -11.76 3.61
C ASP A 18 -27.38 -11.60 2.10
N ALA A 19 -26.49 -10.67 1.74
CA ALA A 19 -26.06 -10.50 0.35
C ALA A 19 -25.34 -11.74 -0.20
N ILE A 20 -24.42 -12.34 0.57
CA ILE A 20 -23.67 -13.55 0.16
C ILE A 20 -24.61 -14.73 -0.04
N ILE A 21 -25.56 -14.92 0.88
CA ILE A 21 -26.55 -16.01 0.79
C ILE A 21 -27.43 -15.80 -0.43
N LYS A 22 -27.94 -14.58 -0.66
CA LYS A 22 -28.80 -14.25 -1.79
C LYS A 22 -28.09 -14.41 -3.15
N LEU A 23 -26.83 -14.01 -3.26
CA LEU A 23 -26.10 -14.00 -4.53
C LEU A 23 -25.46 -15.34 -4.88
N SER A 24 -24.99 -16.10 -3.87
CA SER A 24 -24.19 -17.32 -4.11
C SER A 24 -24.81 -18.59 -3.58
N GLY A 25 -25.84 -18.51 -2.71
CA GLY A 25 -26.38 -19.66 -1.98
C GLY A 25 -25.40 -20.29 -0.98
N LYS A 26 -24.22 -19.70 -0.76
CA LYS A 26 -23.16 -20.25 0.09
C LYS A 26 -23.15 -19.58 1.46
N THR A 27 -22.59 -20.28 2.44
CA THR A 27 -22.26 -19.66 3.74
C THR A 27 -21.11 -18.65 3.55
N PRO A 28 -21.04 -17.59 4.38
CA PRO A 28 -19.95 -16.62 4.31
C PRO A 28 -18.55 -17.26 4.32
N THR A 29 -18.34 -18.28 5.16
CA THR A 29 -17.06 -19.01 5.23
C THR A 29 -16.69 -19.66 3.91
N ALA A 30 -17.63 -20.34 3.25
CA ALA A 30 -17.40 -21.00 1.97
C ALA A 30 -17.21 -19.99 0.82
N PHE A 31 -17.83 -18.82 0.92
CA PHE A 31 -17.64 -17.74 -0.02
C PHE A 31 -16.23 -17.14 0.08
N PHE A 32 -15.78 -16.83 1.31
CA PHE A 32 -14.44 -16.28 1.52
C PHE A 32 -13.32 -17.29 1.23
N SER A 33 -13.53 -18.58 1.51
CA SER A 33 -12.54 -19.61 1.14
C SER A 33 -12.42 -19.76 -0.38
N ALA A 34 -13.52 -19.69 -1.12
CA ALA A 34 -13.50 -19.73 -2.58
C ALA A 34 -12.78 -18.51 -3.18
N ILE A 35 -12.99 -17.31 -2.61
CA ILE A 35 -12.27 -16.10 -3.01
C ILE A 35 -10.77 -16.25 -2.71
N ALA A 36 -10.41 -16.68 -1.50
CA ALA A 36 -9.02 -16.85 -1.11
C ALA A 36 -8.29 -17.85 -2.02
N ASN A 37 -8.91 -19.00 -2.30
CA ASN A 37 -8.35 -19.99 -3.21
C ASN A 37 -8.20 -19.46 -4.64
N LYS A 38 -9.17 -18.66 -5.12
CA LYS A 38 -9.10 -18.04 -6.44
C LYS A 38 -7.93 -17.04 -6.53
N ILE A 39 -7.75 -16.20 -5.52
CA ILE A 39 -6.63 -15.26 -5.42
C ILE A 39 -5.29 -16.01 -5.39
N ILE A 40 -5.18 -17.07 -4.58
CA ILE A 40 -3.96 -17.89 -4.50
C ILE A 40 -3.66 -18.56 -5.85
N SER A 41 -4.66 -19.13 -6.52
CA SER A 41 -4.50 -19.80 -7.82
C SER A 41 -4.14 -18.84 -8.97
N GLN A 42 -4.50 -17.56 -8.87
CA GLN A 42 -4.16 -16.56 -9.88
C GLN A 42 -2.71 -16.03 -9.72
N HIS A 43 -2.06 -16.30 -8.59
CA HIS A 43 -0.71 -15.82 -8.28
C HIS A 43 0.38 -16.92 -8.30
N THR A 44 0.06 -18.16 -8.70
CA THR A 44 1.06 -19.22 -8.88
C THR A 44 1.64 -19.18 -10.30
N THR A 45 2.51 -18.21 -10.57
CA THR A 45 3.73 -18.44 -11.36
C THR A 45 4.89 -18.20 -10.40
N ASP A 46 5.69 -19.24 -10.20
CA ASP A 46 6.99 -19.34 -9.51
C ASP A 46 7.37 -18.27 -8.48
N VAL A 47 7.66 -18.71 -7.25
CA VAL A 47 9.05 -18.88 -6.77
C VAL A 47 9.03 -19.34 -5.31
N ASP A 48 9.95 -20.26 -5.06
CA ASP A 48 10.31 -20.98 -3.85
C ASP A 48 10.17 -20.29 -2.49
N THR A 49 9.69 -21.10 -1.55
CA THR A 49 10.24 -21.37 -0.21
C THR A 49 11.22 -20.34 0.36
N ILE A 50 10.83 -19.54 1.36
CA ILE A 50 11.73 -19.14 2.45
C ILE A 50 10.99 -18.99 3.79
N SER A 51 11.55 -19.72 4.75
CA SER A 51 11.41 -19.68 6.22
C SER A 51 11.20 -18.28 6.82
N SER A 52 10.19 -18.12 7.67
CA SER A 52 9.98 -16.91 8.47
C SER A 52 10.33 -17.17 9.94
N LYS A 53 11.47 -16.65 10.40
CA LYS A 53 11.68 -16.38 11.82
C LYS A 53 10.89 -15.12 12.21
N GLU A 54 10.11 -15.26 13.27
CA GLU A 54 9.31 -14.20 13.90
C GLU A 54 10.22 -13.10 14.50
N SER A 55 9.82 -11.84 14.39
CA SER A 55 10.35 -10.75 15.22
C SER A 55 9.28 -9.65 15.39
N PRO A 56 9.20 -8.99 16.56
CA PRO A 56 7.98 -8.36 17.04
C PRO A 56 7.82 -6.90 16.64
N LEU A 57 6.54 -6.50 16.51
CA LEU A 57 5.97 -5.16 16.72
C LEU A 57 6.94 -3.96 16.69
N SER A 58 7.14 -3.44 15.49
CA SER A 58 7.63 -2.07 15.25
C SER A 58 6.71 -1.46 14.21
N ASN A 59 6.23 -0.24 14.42
CA ASN A 59 5.38 0.53 13.49
C ASN A 59 6.09 0.90 12.17
N VAL A 60 7.12 0.16 11.79
CA VAL A 60 7.86 0.29 10.55
C VAL A 60 7.24 -0.69 9.55
N ARG A 61 6.44 -0.17 8.60
CA ARG A 61 6.04 -0.96 7.43
C ARG A 61 7.29 -1.21 6.60
N GLN A 62 7.81 -2.43 6.65
CA GLN A 62 8.86 -2.87 5.74
C GLN A 62 8.22 -3.17 4.39
N ILE A 63 8.51 -2.34 3.39
CA ILE A 63 8.13 -2.60 2.00
C ILE A 63 9.30 -3.39 1.39
N ARG A 64 9.04 -4.61 0.95
CA ARG A 64 10.00 -5.36 0.11
C ARG A 64 9.91 -4.79 -1.30
N LEU A 65 10.96 -4.10 -1.72
CA LEU A 65 11.13 -3.63 -3.10
C LEU A 65 11.95 -4.69 -3.86
N SER A 66 11.64 -4.91 -5.13
CA SER A 66 12.55 -5.65 -6.00
C SER A 66 13.83 -4.84 -6.21
N ASP A 67 14.93 -5.51 -6.55
CA ASP A 67 16.21 -4.85 -6.81
C ASP A 67 16.08 -3.79 -7.93
N GLU A 68 15.27 -4.07 -8.94
CA GLU A 68 14.96 -3.15 -10.03
C GLU A 68 14.26 -1.88 -9.52
N MET A 69 13.25 -2.01 -8.65
CA MET A 69 12.54 -0.86 -8.09
C MET A 69 13.42 -0.05 -7.15
N LEU A 70 14.29 -0.72 -6.38
CA LEU A 70 15.23 -0.04 -5.49
C LEU A 70 16.25 0.76 -6.28
N ASN A 71 16.76 0.22 -7.40
CA ASN A 71 17.68 0.93 -8.29
C ASN A 71 17.04 2.18 -8.90
N GLN A 72 15.79 2.10 -9.36
CA GLN A 72 15.05 3.24 -9.89
C GLN A 72 14.81 4.33 -8.83
N LEU A 73 14.40 3.93 -7.63
CA LEU A 73 14.22 4.86 -6.51
C LEU A 73 15.53 5.51 -6.08
N THR A 74 16.65 4.78 -6.18
CA THR A 74 17.99 5.31 -5.87
C THR A 74 18.39 6.37 -6.90
N LEU A 75 18.24 6.09 -8.19
CA LEU A 75 18.50 7.06 -9.26
C LEU A 75 17.65 8.33 -9.11
N GLN A 76 16.36 8.19 -8.79
CA GLN A 76 15.47 9.32 -8.57
C GLN A 76 15.86 10.12 -7.32
N ALA A 77 16.21 9.44 -6.24
CA ALA A 77 16.61 10.08 -5.00
C ALA A 77 17.93 10.87 -5.16
N ASP A 78 18.89 10.31 -5.91
CA ASP A 78 20.16 10.97 -6.24
C ASP A 78 19.93 12.21 -7.12
N SER A 79 19.01 12.14 -8.09
CA SER A 79 18.66 13.26 -8.96
C SER A 79 18.05 14.45 -8.20
N ARG A 80 17.40 14.20 -7.06
CA ARG A 80 16.74 15.20 -6.19
C ARG A 80 17.54 15.51 -4.93
N HIS A 81 18.79 15.02 -4.86
CA HIS A 81 19.70 15.23 -3.72
C HIS A 81 19.12 14.84 -2.35
N TRP A 82 18.33 13.77 -2.28
CA TRP A 82 17.74 13.33 -1.03
C TRP A 82 17.80 11.82 -0.83
N SER A 83 17.45 11.35 0.37
CA SER A 83 17.51 9.91 0.67
C SER A 83 16.40 9.13 -0.03
N VAL A 84 16.67 7.86 -0.36
CA VAL A 84 15.67 6.91 -0.89
C VAL A 84 14.42 6.83 -0.01
N ALA A 85 14.59 6.96 1.32
CA ALA A 85 13.47 7.01 2.25
C ALA A 85 12.59 8.26 2.07
N LYS A 86 13.18 9.42 1.74
CA LYS A 86 12.42 10.64 1.44
C LYS A 86 11.68 10.51 0.11
N GLU A 87 12.32 9.93 -0.90
CA GLU A 87 11.70 9.62 -2.20
C GLU A 87 10.48 8.69 -2.06
N ILE A 88 10.61 7.59 -1.31
CA ILE A 88 9.50 6.66 -1.05
C ILE A 88 8.32 7.37 -0.37
N ARG A 89 8.59 8.24 0.61
CA ARG A 89 7.55 9.02 1.30
C ARG A 89 6.87 10.01 0.35
N PHE A 90 7.64 10.67 -0.51
CA PHE A 90 7.13 11.61 -1.51
C PHE A 90 6.21 10.90 -2.51
N MET A 91 6.67 9.79 -3.10
CA MET A 91 5.88 8.95 -4.00
C MET A 91 4.59 8.43 -3.36
N LEU A 92 4.65 7.98 -2.10
CA LEU A 92 3.48 7.53 -1.36
C LEU A 92 2.47 8.66 -1.12
N ASN A 93 2.95 9.86 -0.76
CA ASN A 93 2.07 11.01 -0.58
C ASN A 93 1.43 11.43 -1.91
N LEU A 94 2.21 11.43 -3.00
CA LEU A 94 1.72 11.74 -4.34
C LEU A 94 0.63 10.76 -4.79
N ALA A 95 0.78 9.47 -4.50
CA ALA A 95 -0.20 8.45 -4.85
C ALA A 95 -1.49 8.50 -4.00
N MET A 96 -1.41 9.06 -2.78
CA MET A 96 -2.51 9.06 -1.81
C MET A 96 -3.30 10.39 -1.78
N THR A 97 -2.81 11.43 -2.45
CA THR A 97 -3.41 12.77 -2.41
C THR A 97 -3.72 13.28 -3.81
N THR A 98 -4.81 14.02 -3.95
CA THR A 98 -5.18 14.73 -5.19
C THR A 98 -4.62 16.15 -5.23
N GLU A 99 -4.04 16.62 -4.12
CA GLU A 99 -3.35 17.89 -4.04
C GLU A 99 -1.92 17.75 -4.57
N PRO A 100 -1.40 18.76 -5.28
CA PRO A 100 -0.03 18.71 -5.80
C PRO A 100 0.97 18.64 -4.63
N VAL A 101 1.70 17.54 -4.55
CA VAL A 101 2.81 17.41 -3.60
C VAL A 101 4.03 18.10 -4.21
N LEU A 102 4.38 19.25 -3.65
CA LEU A 102 5.50 20.08 -4.12
C LEU A 102 6.81 19.67 -3.46
N LEU A 103 7.89 19.74 -4.23
CA LEU A 103 9.26 19.60 -3.76
C LEU A 103 9.68 20.84 -2.95
N ASP A 104 10.66 20.69 -2.06
CA ASP A 104 11.17 21.80 -1.24
C ASP A 104 11.67 22.98 -2.12
N GLU A 105 12.26 22.66 -3.27
CA GLU A 105 12.72 23.65 -4.26
C GLU A 105 11.55 24.39 -4.90
N GLU A 106 10.49 23.70 -5.28
CA GLU A 106 9.27 24.30 -5.84
C GLU A 106 8.56 25.21 -4.82
N VAL A 107 8.57 24.80 -3.54
CA VAL A 107 8.05 25.63 -2.44
C VAL A 107 8.89 26.89 -2.26
N GLU A 108 10.22 26.80 -2.37
CA GLU A 108 11.11 27.97 -2.32
C GLU A 108 10.92 28.90 -3.52
N GLU A 109 10.73 28.38 -4.72
CA GLU A 109 10.40 29.20 -5.89
C GLU A 109 9.07 29.95 -5.70
N LEU A 110 8.04 29.27 -5.21
CA LEU A 110 6.75 29.91 -4.90
C LEU A 110 6.90 30.98 -3.81
N ARG A 111 7.73 30.74 -2.78
CA ARG A 111 8.03 31.75 -1.75
C ARG A 111 8.74 32.96 -2.33
N ARG A 112 9.73 32.77 -3.20
CA ARG A 112 10.43 33.86 -3.88
C ARG A 112 9.49 34.65 -4.78
N ALA A 113 8.69 33.97 -5.59
CA ALA A 113 7.71 34.61 -6.47
C ALA A 113 6.69 35.43 -5.67
N ARG A 114 6.16 34.89 -4.57
CA ARG A 114 5.27 35.62 -3.66
C ARG A 114 5.95 36.86 -3.07
N ASN A 115 7.19 36.73 -2.61
CA ASN A 115 7.91 37.84 -2.01
C ASN A 115 8.25 38.94 -3.03
N ALA A 116 8.48 38.59 -4.30
CA ALA A 116 8.71 39.53 -5.39
C ALA A 116 7.46 40.33 -5.80
N VAL A 117 6.26 39.83 -5.51
CA VAL A 117 4.99 40.55 -5.75
C VAL A 117 4.69 41.56 -4.62
N ASN A 118 5.32 41.41 -3.46
CA ASN A 118 5.15 42.30 -2.31
C ASN A 118 6.23 43.40 -2.22
N THR A 119 7.03 43.59 -3.27
CA THR A 119 8.02 44.68 -3.46
C THR A 119 7.62 45.51 -4.66
#